data_AF-A0ABC8RLD8-F1
#
_entry.id   AF-A0ABC8RLD8-F1
#
_cell.length_a   1.000
_cell.length_b   1.000
_cell.length_c   1.000
_cell.angle_alpha   90.00
_cell.angle_beta   90.00
_cell.angle_gamma   90.00
#
_symmetry.space_group_name_H-M   'P 1'
#
loop_
_entity.id
_entity.type
_entity.pdbx_description
1 polymer ?
#
loop_
_entity_poly.entity_id
_entity_poly.type
_entity_poly.pdbx_seq_one_letter_code
_entity_poly.pdbx_strand_id
1 'polypeptide(L)'
;MVVYYARMMDLEEGSGPEDSDTKLLEQAHFTEIPEDSTSAEANGSVQRQMMSKNRWCSIVYRRGQKQLARLFLKEAEHALQLALNEET
;
A
#
# COMPACT_ATOMS: atom_id res chain seq x y z
N MET A 1 18.54 2.45 -14.85
CA MET A 1 17.55 3.45 -14.41
C MET A 1 16.19 2.83 -14.10
N VAL A 2 15.49 2.21 -15.06
CA VAL A 2 14.12 1.66 -14.87
C VAL A 2 13.99 0.64 -13.72
N VAL A 3 14.99 -0.23 -13.54
CA VAL A 3 14.98 -1.25 -12.46
C VAL A 3 15.10 -0.64 -11.06
N TYR A 4 15.89 0.44 -10.90
CA TYR A 4 15.96 1.18 -9.63
C TYR A 4 14.68 1.97 -9.36
N TYR A 5 14.05 2.48 -10.42
CA TYR A 5 12.80 3.23 -10.34
C TYR A 5 11.66 2.35 -9.81
N ALA A 6 11.48 1.15 -10.38
CA ALA A 6 10.50 0.18 -9.89
C ALA A 6 10.77 -0.23 -8.44
N ARG A 7 12.05 -0.48 -8.11
CA ARG A 7 12.47 -0.89 -6.75
C ARG A 7 12.27 0.22 -5.70
N MET A 8 12.40 1.49 -6.07
CA MET A 8 12.06 2.62 -5.20
C MET A 8 10.56 2.76 -4.96
N MET A 9 9.71 2.37 -5.92
CA MET A 9 8.25 2.51 -5.80
C MET A 9 7.61 1.40 -4.95
N ASP A 10 8.28 0.25 -4.83
CA ASP A 10 7.77 -0.86 -4.01
C ASP A 10 7.99 -0.63 -2.49
N LEU A 11 8.94 0.24 -2.11
CA LEU A 11 9.31 0.70 -0.76
C LEU A 11 9.60 -0.40 0.30
N GLU A 12 8.68 -1.34 0.53
CA GLU A 12 8.82 -2.53 1.38
C GLU A 12 8.92 -3.79 0.49
N GLU A 13 9.99 -4.55 0.64
CA GLU A 13 10.27 -5.77 -0.13
C GLU A 13 9.16 -6.81 0.09
N GLY A 14 8.56 -7.30 -1.00
CA GLY A 14 7.48 -8.29 -0.95
C GLY A 14 6.08 -7.75 -0.69
N SER A 15 5.88 -6.43 -0.57
CA SER A 15 4.54 -5.82 -0.39
C SER A 15 3.75 -5.65 -1.69
N GLY A 16 4.39 -5.85 -2.84
CA GLY A 16 3.79 -5.73 -4.17
C GLY A 16 3.45 -4.29 -4.58
N PRO A 17 2.91 -4.08 -5.80
CA PRO A 17 2.52 -2.76 -6.27
C PRO A 17 1.37 -2.15 -5.44
N GLU A 18 1.17 -0.84 -5.54
CA GLU A 18 0.07 -0.10 -4.86
C GLU A 18 -1.31 -0.76 -5.04
N ASP A 19 -1.57 -1.35 -6.21
CA ASP A 19 -2.84 -2.05 -6.51
C ASP A 19 -3.10 -3.25 -5.60
N SER A 20 -2.03 -3.87 -5.07
CA SER A 20 -2.13 -4.97 -4.12
C SER A 20 -2.75 -4.48 -2.81
N ASP A 21 -2.30 -3.31 -2.32
CA ASP A 21 -2.85 -2.69 -1.11
C ASP A 21 -4.31 -2.24 -1.33
N THR A 22 -4.62 -1.74 -2.53
CA THR A 22 -5.99 -1.36 -2.89
C THR A 22 -6.93 -2.56 -2.85
N LYS A 23 -6.54 -3.69 -3.46
CA LYS A 23 -7.33 -4.93 -3.43
C LYS A 23 -7.54 -5.47 -2.01
N LEU A 24 -6.51 -5.38 -1.16
CA LEU A 24 -6.61 -5.81 0.24
C LEU A 24 -7.60 -4.94 1.03
N LEU A 25 -7.64 -3.63 0.77
CA LEU A 25 -8.59 -2.71 1.41
C LEU A 25 -10.02 -2.91 0.90
N GLU A 26 -10.21 -3.17 -0.38
CA GLU A 26 -11.53 -3.44 -0.98
C GLU A 26 -12.15 -4.75 -0.50
N GLN A 27 -11.32 -5.75 -0.22
CA GLN A 27 -11.73 -7.07 0.29
C GLN A 27 -11.86 -7.10 1.82
N ALA A 28 -11.53 -6.00 2.51
CA ALA A 28 -11.57 -5.93 3.96
C ALA A 28 -13.01 -5.89 4.47
N HIS A 29 -13.38 -6.92 5.24
CA HIS A 29 -14.57 -6.89 6.07
C HIS A 29 -14.16 -6.78 7.55
N PHE A 30 -14.67 -5.74 8.21
CA PHE A 30 -14.34 -5.44 9.60
C PHE A 30 -15.13 -6.35 10.54
N THR A 31 -14.46 -6.84 11.57
CA THR A 31 -15.14 -7.27 12.78
C THR A 31 -14.97 -6.19 13.83
N GLU A 32 -16.09 -5.63 14.29
CA GLU A 32 -16.16 -4.99 15.61
C GLU A 32 -16.14 -6.10 16.67
N ILE A 33 -15.07 -6.91 16.71
CA ILE A 33 -14.84 -7.79 17.84
C ILE A 33 -13.94 -7.04 18.81
N PRO A 34 -14.41 -6.71 20.03
CA PRO A 34 -13.55 -6.18 21.08
C PRO A 34 -12.39 -7.15 21.30
N GLU A 35 -11.18 -6.62 21.45
CA GLU A 35 -9.90 -7.35 21.49
C GLU A 35 -9.75 -8.39 22.62
N ASP A 36 -10.83 -8.75 23.34
CA ASP A 36 -10.84 -9.67 24.47
C ASP A 36 -11.59 -11.00 24.25
N SER A 37 -12.06 -11.31 23.04
CA SER A 37 -12.75 -12.59 22.80
C SER A 37 -11.90 -13.61 22.05
N THR A 38 -11.12 -14.35 22.83
CA THR A 38 -10.70 -15.72 22.50
C THR A 38 -11.94 -16.56 22.17
N SER A 39 -12.17 -16.88 20.90
CA SER A 39 -13.01 -18.03 20.51
C SER A 39 -12.54 -18.49 19.12
N ALA A 40 -11.81 -19.60 19.08
CA ALA A 40 -12.35 -20.95 18.95
C ALA A 40 -12.80 -21.24 17.51
N GLU A 41 -12.17 -22.28 16.97
CA GLU A 41 -12.33 -22.83 15.64
C GLU A 41 -13.81 -23.10 15.28
N ALA A 42 -14.24 -22.68 14.09
CA ALA A 42 -15.48 -23.18 13.49
C ALA A 42 -15.47 -23.11 11.95
N ASN A 43 -15.27 -24.27 11.34
CA ASN A 43 -15.90 -24.75 10.11
C ASN A 43 -15.97 -23.85 8.86
N GLY A 44 -15.08 -24.13 7.90
CA GLY A 44 -15.48 -24.77 6.63
C GLY A 44 -16.19 -23.98 5.53
N SER A 45 -16.63 -22.74 5.71
CA SER A 45 -17.27 -21.99 4.61
C SER A 45 -16.96 -20.50 4.64
N VAL A 46 -16.23 -20.05 3.60
CA VAL A 46 -15.93 -18.65 3.27
C VAL A 46 -15.47 -17.84 4.47
N GLN A 47 -14.26 -18.14 4.95
CA GLN A 47 -13.52 -17.24 5.82
C GLN A 47 -13.09 -16.00 5.00
N ARG A 48 -14.07 -15.14 4.72
CA ARG A 48 -13.89 -13.76 4.28
C ARG A 48 -12.93 -13.16 5.30
N GLN A 49 -11.66 -13.05 4.94
CA GLN A 49 -10.55 -12.83 5.85
C GLN A 49 -10.82 -11.57 6.66
N MET A 50 -11.37 -11.74 7.87
CA MET A 50 -11.70 -10.63 8.75
C MET A 50 -10.39 -9.97 9.13
N MET A 51 -10.32 -8.66 8.88
CA MET A 51 -9.08 -7.92 9.02
C MET A 51 -9.11 -7.10 10.31
N SER A 52 -8.07 -7.23 11.14
CA SER A 52 -7.94 -6.41 12.34
C SER A 52 -7.72 -4.94 11.96
N LYS A 53 -8.13 -4.03 12.85
CA LYS A 53 -7.95 -2.59 12.67
C LYS A 53 -6.47 -2.22 12.46
N ASN A 54 -5.56 -2.83 13.23
CA ASN A 54 -4.13 -2.59 13.09
C ASN A 54 -3.62 -2.99 11.70
N ARG A 55 -4.03 -4.17 11.19
CA ARG A 55 -3.66 -4.61 9.85
C ARG A 55 -4.22 -3.68 8.76
N TRP A 56 -5.46 -3.20 8.94
CA TRP A 56 -6.05 -2.20 8.04
C TRP A 56 -5.23 -0.90 8.02
N CYS A 57 -4.93 -0.35 9.20
CA CYS A 57 -4.13 0.85 9.33
C CYS A 57 -2.75 0.70 8.68
N SER A 58 -2.07 -0.44 8.87
CA SER A 58 -0.78 -0.72 8.22
C SER A 58 -0.87 -0.72 6.69
N ILE A 59 -1.92 -1.33 6.11
CA ILE A 59 -2.12 -1.37 4.65
C ILE A 59 -2.41 0.04 4.11
N VAL A 60 -3.24 0.83 4.80
CA VAL A 60 -3.51 2.23 4.42
C VAL A 60 -2.23 3.06 4.46
N TYR A 61 -1.44 2.94 5.52
CA TYR A 61 -0.17 3.66 5.66
C TYR A 61 0.79 3.30 4.53
N ARG A 62 0.99 2.00 4.26
CA ARG A 62 1.87 1.53 3.18
C ARG A 62 1.43 2.03 1.82
N ARG A 63 0.13 1.96 1.50
CA ARG A 63 -0.42 2.50 0.26
C ARG A 63 -0.10 3.98 0.10
N GLY A 64 -0.31 4.76 1.17
CA GLY A 64 0.00 6.19 1.19
C GLY A 64 1.47 6.49 0.92
N GLN A 65 2.40 5.71 1.51
CA GLN A 65 3.83 5.86 1.24
C GLN A 65 4.16 5.63 -0.25
N LYS A 66 3.60 4.59 -0.87
CA LYS A 66 3.81 4.28 -2.30
C LYS A 66 3.27 5.41 -3.20
N GLN A 67 2.09 5.93 -2.87
CA GLN A 67 1.50 7.07 -3.59
C GLN A 67 2.37 8.31 -3.50
N LEU A 68 2.87 8.64 -2.31
CA LEU A 68 3.75 9.79 -2.09
C LEU A 68 5.08 9.63 -2.85
N ALA A 69 5.70 8.45 -2.80
CA ALA A 69 6.93 8.19 -3.55
C ALA A 69 6.74 8.37 -5.06
N ARG A 70 5.62 7.87 -5.62
CA ARG A 70 5.28 8.09 -7.04
C ARG A 70 5.13 9.57 -7.38
N LEU A 71 4.37 10.31 -6.57
CA LEU A 71 4.13 11.73 -6.81
C LEU A 71 5.41 12.55 -6.71
N PHE A 72 6.23 12.28 -5.70
CA PHE A 72 7.53 12.92 -5.52
C PHE A 72 8.44 12.71 -6.73
N LEU A 73 8.54 11.47 -7.22
CA LEU A 73 9.36 11.13 -8.38
C LEU A 73 8.88 11.85 -9.66
N LYS A 74 7.55 11.90 -9.88
CA LYS A 74 6.96 12.63 -11.01
C LYS A 74 7.29 14.12 -10.95
N GLU A 75 7.20 14.72 -9.76
CA GLU A 75 7.50 16.14 -9.59
C GLU A 75 9.00 16.41 -9.76
N ALA A 76 9.87 15.54 -9.25
CA ALA A 76 11.31 15.66 -9.42
C ALA A 76 11.74 15.56 -10.89
N GLU A 77 11.11 14.66 -11.66
CA GLU A 77 11.35 14.54 -13.11
C GLU A 77 10.88 15.80 -13.85
N HIS A 78 9.71 16.34 -13.50
CA HIS A 78 9.20 17.58 -14.07
C HIS A 78 10.12 18.78 -13.76
N ALA A 79 10.55 18.93 -12.51
CA ALA A 79 11.48 19.97 -12.10
C ALA A 79 12.83 19.87 -12.83
N LEU A 80 13.34 18.65 -13.04
CA LEU A 80 14.55 18.42 -13.82
C LEU A 80 14.38 18.85 -15.29
N GLN A 81 13.25 18.55 -15.92
CA GLN A 81 12.98 18.98 -17.29
C GLN A 81 12.89 20.50 -17.42
N LEU A 82 12.27 21.19 -16.47
CA LEU A 82 12.24 22.65 -16.45
C LEU A 82 13.66 23.24 -16.35
N ALA A 83 14.47 22.74 -15.42
CA ALA A 83 15.85 23.21 -15.24
C ALA A 83 16.69 23.04 -16.52
N LEU A 84 16.55 21.90 -17.22
CA LEU A 84 17.28 21.65 -18.47
C LEU A 84 16.80 22.55 -19.63
N ASN A 85 15.51 22.91 -19.67
CA ASN A 85 14.97 23.78 -20.71
C ASN A 85 15.30 25.26 -20.48
N GLU A 86 15.48 25.68 -19.22
CA GLU A 86 15.89 27.05 -18.86
C GLU A 86 17.37 27.34 -19.18
N GLU A 87 18.20 26.31 -19.35
CA GLU A 87 19.63 26.41 -19.71
C GLU A 87 19.89 26.52 -21.23
N THR A 88 18.84 26.48 -22.07
CA THR A 88 18.88 26.64 -23.54
C THR A 88 18.28 27.96 -24.00
#